data_AF-A0A653TBJ6-F1
#
_entry.id   AF-A0A653TBJ6-F1
#
_cell.length_a   1.000
_cell.length_b   1.000
_cell.length_c   1.000
_cell.angle_alpha   90.00
_cell.angle_beta   90.00
_cell.angle_gamma   90.00
#
_symmetry.space_group_name_H-M   'P 1'
#
loop_
_entity.id
_entity.type
_entity.pdbx_description
1 polymer ?
#
loop_
_entity_poly.entity_id
_entity_poly.type
_entity_poly.pdbx_seq_one_letter_code
_entity_poly.pdbx_strand_id
1 'polypeptide(L)'
;MPRDCARPAPRRAADAHRGGERGAAAVEFALVVPVLLLVVFGTIQYGFYFWAMQGGSDITRSAARLAAVSDPAGCTEFRALVGAQVGAFAASQGDVAITRSYTNGPGNSDPAVEVGDLVTVTVAFDSTDLGLSGLVPFIDDGRVTQSAQARVDYVTGVPGGCA
;
A
#
# COMPACT_ATOMS: atom_id res chain seq x y z
N MET A 1 1.73 21.74 -95.66
CA MET A 1 2.69 21.81 -94.54
C MET A 1 2.58 23.21 -93.94
N PRO A 2 2.62 23.39 -92.61
CA PRO A 2 3.44 22.66 -91.65
C PRO A 2 2.65 21.83 -90.63
N ARG A 3 3.34 20.82 -90.10
CA ARG A 3 2.97 20.04 -88.93
C ARG A 3 3.71 20.65 -87.76
N ASP A 4 2.99 21.23 -86.81
CA ASP A 4 3.61 21.68 -85.56
C ASP A 4 3.68 20.51 -84.59
N CYS A 5 4.91 20.04 -84.38
CA CYS A 5 5.28 19.12 -83.33
C CYS A 5 5.20 19.82 -81.98
N ALA A 6 4.18 19.50 -81.17
CA ALA A 6 4.15 19.86 -79.76
C ALA A 6 4.43 18.62 -78.87
N ARG A 7 5.64 18.58 -78.31
CA ARG A 7 6.05 17.83 -77.10
C ARG A 7 7.05 18.72 -76.35
N PRO A 8 7.29 18.57 -75.03
CA PRO A 8 6.52 17.91 -73.97
C PRO A 8 6.40 18.80 -72.70
N ALA A 9 5.73 18.31 -71.65
CA ALA A 9 6.21 18.53 -70.28
C ALA A 9 5.71 17.39 -69.37
N PRO A 10 6.59 16.58 -68.77
CA PRO A 10 6.17 15.76 -67.64
C PRO A 10 5.82 16.69 -66.48
N ARG A 11 4.55 16.68 -66.10
CA ARG A 11 4.11 17.25 -64.82
C ARG A 11 4.81 16.44 -63.74
N ARG A 12 5.88 16.97 -63.15
CA ARG A 12 6.41 16.44 -61.89
C ARG A 12 5.26 16.53 -60.89
N ALA A 13 4.74 15.36 -60.51
CA ALA A 13 3.94 15.22 -59.32
C ALA A 13 4.85 15.72 -58.18
N ALA A 14 4.57 16.94 -57.71
CA ALA A 14 5.19 17.43 -56.51
C ALA A 14 4.64 16.58 -55.38
N ASP A 15 5.47 15.65 -54.92
CA ASP A 15 5.28 14.86 -53.71
C ASP A 15 4.89 15.79 -52.55
N ALA A 16 3.60 15.86 -52.29
CA ALA A 16 3.07 16.49 -51.09
C ALA A 16 3.20 15.52 -49.92
N HIS A 17 4.43 15.12 -49.58
CA HIS A 17 4.73 14.33 -48.39
C HIS A 17 4.88 15.21 -47.14
N ARG A 18 4.01 16.22 -46.98
CA ARG A 18 3.97 17.11 -45.80
C ARG A 18 3.07 16.58 -44.67
N GLY A 19 2.60 15.34 -44.78
CA GLY A 19 1.80 14.68 -43.75
C GLY A 19 2.60 13.89 -42.70
N GLY A 20 3.90 13.64 -42.94
CA GLY A 20 4.69 12.70 -42.14
C GLY A 20 5.07 13.20 -40.73
N GLU A 21 5.37 14.48 -40.58
CA GLU A 21 5.94 15.03 -39.33
C GLU A 21 4.92 15.07 -38.17
N ARG A 22 3.65 15.40 -38.48
CA ARG A 22 2.56 15.41 -37.49
C ARG A 22 2.11 14.00 -37.11
N GLY A 23 2.19 13.05 -38.04
CA GLY A 23 1.88 11.64 -37.78
C GLY A 23 2.93 10.96 -36.90
N ALA A 24 4.22 11.24 -37.15
CA ALA A 24 5.32 10.70 -36.35
C ALA A 24 5.23 11.11 -34.87
N ALA A 25 4.99 12.39 -34.58
CA ALA A 25 4.84 12.88 -33.21
C ALA A 25 3.64 12.23 -32.46
N ALA A 26 2.54 11.95 -33.16
CA ALA A 26 1.40 11.25 -32.56
C ALA A 26 1.73 9.80 -32.17
N VAL A 27 2.56 9.12 -32.99
CA VAL A 27 3.02 7.76 -32.72
C VAL A 27 4.02 7.73 -31.56
N GLU A 28 4.94 8.69 -31.48
CA GLU A 28 5.88 8.81 -30.36
C GLU A 28 5.14 9.01 -29.03
N PHE A 29 4.14 9.89 -29.01
CA PHE A 29 3.31 10.10 -27.83
C PHE A 29 2.54 8.83 -27.44
N ALA A 30 1.99 8.11 -28.41
CA ALA A 30 1.27 6.86 -28.15
C ALA A 30 2.14 5.76 -27.52
N LEU A 31 3.46 5.81 -27.72
CA LEU A 31 4.40 4.88 -27.09
C LEU A 31 4.86 5.34 -25.70
N VAL A 32 5.01 6.65 -25.47
CA VAL A 32 5.48 7.20 -24.20
C VAL A 32 4.36 7.24 -23.15
N VAL A 33 3.13 7.60 -23.54
CA VAL A 33 2.01 7.74 -22.62
C VAL A 33 1.72 6.49 -21.80
N PRO A 34 1.66 5.27 -22.38
CA PRO A 34 1.43 4.06 -21.60
C PRO A 34 2.48 3.89 -20.50
N VAL A 35 3.76 4.10 -20.83
CA VAL A 35 4.86 3.99 -19.86
C VAL A 35 4.75 5.08 -18.78
N LEU A 36 4.44 6.31 -19.17
CA LEU A 36 4.26 7.43 -18.23
C LEU A 36 3.11 7.15 -17.26
N LEU A 37 1.97 6.66 -17.77
CA LEU A 37 0.82 6.30 -16.95
C LEU A 37 1.17 5.18 -15.97
N LEU A 38 1.96 4.18 -16.38
CA LEU A 38 2.43 3.14 -15.48
C LEU A 38 3.29 3.67 -14.34
N VAL A 39 4.21 4.58 -14.64
CA VAL A 39 5.02 5.20 -13.60
C VAL A 39 4.15 6.03 -12.66
N VAL A 40 3.23 6.85 -13.19
CA VAL A 40 2.35 7.69 -12.36
C VAL A 40 1.45 6.85 -11.46
N PHE A 41 0.69 5.90 -12.02
CA PHE A 41 -0.20 5.07 -11.21
C PHE A 41 0.55 4.14 -10.26
N GLY A 42 1.71 3.62 -10.68
CA GLY A 42 2.61 2.86 -9.81
C GLY A 42 3.06 3.69 -8.60
N THR A 43 3.52 4.93 -8.82
CA THR A 43 3.92 5.80 -7.71
C THR A 43 2.78 6.14 -6.76
N ILE A 44 1.56 6.34 -7.27
CA ILE A 44 0.37 6.58 -6.45
C ILE A 44 0.04 5.34 -5.61
N GLN A 45 0.09 4.13 -6.20
CA GLN A 45 -0.12 2.88 -5.48
C GLN A 45 0.88 2.69 -4.34
N TYR A 46 2.17 2.91 -4.59
CA TYR A 46 3.18 2.88 -3.52
C TYR A 46 2.93 3.96 -2.47
N GLY A 47 2.44 5.14 -2.86
CA GLY A 47 2.04 6.20 -1.93
C GLY A 47 0.98 5.73 -0.92
N PHE A 48 -0.06 5.03 -1.39
CA PHE A 48 -1.06 4.44 -0.50
C PHE A 48 -0.48 3.36 0.43
N TYR A 49 0.40 2.51 -0.09
CA TYR A 49 1.09 1.49 0.70
C TYR A 49 1.92 2.11 1.83
N PHE A 50 2.74 3.12 1.53
CA PHE A 50 3.56 3.81 2.54
C PHE A 50 2.70 4.56 3.57
N TRP A 51 1.61 5.16 3.13
CA TRP A 51 0.66 5.80 4.03
C TRP A 51 0.04 4.79 5.00
N ALA A 52 -0.39 3.63 4.49
CA ALA A 52 -0.89 2.52 5.30
C ALA A 52 0.17 1.97 6.26
N MET A 53 1.42 1.84 5.82
CA MET A 53 2.55 1.40 6.64
C MET A 53 2.81 2.34 7.83
N GLN A 54 2.80 3.65 7.58
CA GLN A 54 2.97 4.66 8.63
C GLN A 54 1.79 4.65 9.61
N GLY A 55 0.56 4.64 9.09
CA GLY A 55 -0.65 4.56 9.91
C GLY A 55 -0.69 3.31 10.79
N GLY A 56 -0.37 2.14 10.21
CA GLY A 56 -0.26 0.88 10.94
C GLY A 56 0.79 0.95 12.06
N SER A 57 1.95 1.57 11.81
CA SER A 57 3.01 1.72 12.81
C SER A 57 2.54 2.55 14.02
N ASP A 58 1.82 3.65 13.76
CA ASP A 58 1.31 4.53 14.81
C ASP A 58 0.18 3.87 15.60
N ILE A 59 -0.74 3.17 14.91
CA ILE A 59 -1.80 2.37 15.54
C ILE A 59 -1.20 1.32 16.46
N THR A 60 -0.27 0.49 15.96
CA THR A 60 0.28 -0.62 16.74
C THR A 60 1.03 -0.12 17.99
N ARG A 61 1.76 0.99 17.90
CA ARG A 61 2.42 1.62 19.06
C ARG A 61 1.41 2.09 20.10
N SER A 62 0.35 2.77 19.66
CA SER A 62 -0.72 3.23 20.56
C SER A 62 -1.43 2.04 21.22
N ALA A 63 -1.70 0.98 20.47
CA ALA A 63 -2.33 -0.25 20.94
C ALA A 63 -1.44 -1.01 21.94
N ALA A 64 -0.14 -1.09 21.69
CA ALA A 64 0.82 -1.67 22.62
C ALA A 64 0.87 -0.87 23.93
N ARG A 65 0.88 0.47 23.85
CA ARG A 65 0.82 1.32 25.03
C ARG A 65 -0.48 1.14 25.82
N LEU A 66 -1.63 1.12 25.14
CA LEU A 66 -2.92 0.86 25.78
C LEU A 66 -2.88 -0.48 26.53
N ALA A 67 -2.43 -1.56 25.88
CA ALA A 67 -2.32 -2.86 26.50
C ALA A 67 -1.31 -2.94 27.67
N ALA A 68 -0.36 -2.01 27.74
CA ALA A 68 0.66 -1.96 28.78
C ALA A 68 0.22 -1.23 30.06
N VAL A 69 -0.59 -0.17 29.94
CA VAL A 69 -0.83 0.78 31.05
C VAL A 69 -2.29 0.88 31.50
N SER A 70 -3.25 0.42 30.70
CA SER A 70 -4.67 0.42 31.09
C SER A 70 -5.12 -0.94 31.58
N ASP A 71 -6.29 -0.98 32.23
CA ASP A 71 -6.99 -2.24 32.40
C ASP A 71 -7.19 -2.87 31.01
N PRO A 72 -6.63 -4.06 30.72
CA PRO A 72 -6.54 -4.48 29.35
C PRO A 72 -7.95 -4.90 28.93
N ALA A 73 -8.48 -4.25 27.90
CA ALA A 73 -9.75 -4.66 27.31
C ALA A 73 -9.68 -6.15 26.90
N GLY A 74 -10.78 -6.87 27.05
CA GLY A 74 -10.92 -8.23 26.54
C GLY A 74 -10.63 -8.29 25.04
N CYS A 75 -10.22 -9.46 24.52
CA CYS A 75 -9.76 -9.58 23.12
C CYS A 75 -10.76 -9.01 22.09
N THR A 76 -12.07 -9.23 22.29
CA THR A 76 -13.12 -8.67 21.41
C THR A 76 -13.14 -7.15 21.39
N GLU A 77 -13.10 -6.51 22.56
CA GLU A 77 -13.13 -5.05 22.68
C GLU A 77 -11.81 -4.44 22.17
N PHE A 78 -10.68 -5.05 22.51
CA PHE A 78 -9.37 -4.64 21.99
C PHE A 78 -9.34 -4.66 20.46
N ARG A 79 -9.85 -5.74 19.84
CA ARG A 79 -9.98 -5.83 18.38
C ARG A 79 -10.89 -4.79 17.78
N ALA A 80 -12.02 -4.50 18.42
CA ALA A 80 -12.94 -3.47 17.94
C ALA A 80 -12.27 -2.09 17.98
N LEU A 81 -11.56 -1.76 19.07
CA LEU A 81 -10.87 -0.48 19.24
C LEU A 81 -9.73 -0.29 18.23
N VAL A 82 -8.87 -1.31 18.08
CA VAL A 82 -7.74 -1.26 17.13
C VAL A 82 -8.25 -1.33 15.69
N GLY A 83 -9.22 -2.20 15.39
CA GLY A 83 -9.81 -2.36 14.07
C GLY A 83 -10.52 -1.10 13.56
N ALA A 84 -11.17 -0.34 14.45
CA ALA A 84 -11.74 0.96 14.10
C ALA A 84 -10.69 1.96 13.60
N GLN A 85 -9.46 1.91 14.13
CA GLN A 85 -8.37 2.78 13.68
C GLN A 85 -7.77 2.30 12.36
N VAL A 86 -7.66 0.98 12.17
CA VAL A 86 -7.11 0.36 10.95
C VAL A 86 -8.02 0.61 9.73
N GLY A 87 -9.33 0.74 9.94
CA GLY A 87 -10.31 0.90 8.86
C GLY A 87 -10.08 2.09 7.91
N ALA A 88 -9.30 3.10 8.32
CA ALA A 88 -8.92 4.20 7.42
C ALA A 88 -7.83 3.81 6.41
N PHE A 89 -7.01 2.80 6.72
CA PHE A 89 -5.84 2.39 5.95
C PHE A 89 -6.03 1.06 5.21
N ALA A 90 -6.94 0.22 5.70
CA ALA A 90 -7.22 -1.07 5.11
C ALA A 90 -8.12 -0.96 3.87
N ALA A 91 -7.79 -1.72 2.83
CA ALA A 91 -8.63 -1.90 1.65
C ALA A 91 -9.94 -2.62 1.97
N SER A 92 -9.89 -3.56 2.93
CA SER A 92 -11.00 -4.40 3.35
C SER A 92 -10.92 -4.59 4.87
N GLN A 93 -12.08 -4.50 5.54
CA GLN A 93 -12.19 -4.80 6.98
C GLN A 93 -12.19 -6.32 7.27
N GLY A 94 -12.34 -7.16 6.24
CA GLY A 94 -12.43 -8.62 6.38
C GLY A 94 -11.08 -9.30 6.59
N ASP A 95 -9.99 -8.66 6.16
CA ASP A 95 -8.64 -9.26 6.15
C ASP A 95 -7.72 -8.68 7.24
N VAL A 96 -8.29 -7.91 8.17
CA VAL A 96 -7.58 -7.29 9.29
C VAL A 96 -7.32 -8.32 10.39
N ALA A 97 -6.06 -8.70 10.59
CA ALA A 97 -5.60 -9.54 11.67
C ALA A 97 -4.95 -8.69 12.77
N ILE A 98 -5.47 -8.79 14.00
CA ILE A 98 -4.97 -8.08 15.17
C ILE A 98 -4.61 -9.10 16.23
N THR A 99 -3.33 -9.15 16.60
CA THR A 99 -2.77 -10.07 17.59
C THR A 99 -2.16 -9.29 18.74
N ARG A 100 -2.37 -9.79 19.96
CA ARG A 100 -1.75 -9.28 21.20
C ARG A 100 -1.20 -10.47 21.98
N SER A 101 0.09 -10.49 22.28
CA SER A 101 0.72 -11.51 23.11
C SER A 101 1.50 -10.86 24.25
N TYR A 102 1.61 -11.58 25.36
CA TYR A 102 2.43 -11.20 26.50
C TYR A 102 3.59 -12.18 26.62
N THR A 103 4.76 -11.68 27.02
CA THR A 103 5.96 -12.48 27.26
C THR A 103 6.62 -12.00 28.53
N ASN A 104 7.07 -12.94 29.34
CA ASN A 104 7.66 -12.66 30.63
C ASN A 104 8.84 -11.69 30.53
N GLY A 105 8.89 -10.74 31.46
CA GLY A 105 10.02 -9.87 31.65
C GLY A 105 11.27 -10.63 32.13
N PRO A 106 12.47 -10.05 31.98
CA PRO A 106 13.69 -10.65 32.50
C PRO A 106 13.57 -10.96 34.00
N GLY A 107 13.77 -12.23 34.38
CA GLY A 107 13.68 -12.68 35.76
C GLY A 107 12.27 -13.07 36.22
N ASN A 108 11.23 -12.91 35.38
CA ASN A 108 9.88 -13.39 35.65
C ASN A 108 9.67 -14.80 35.06
N SER A 109 9.20 -15.74 35.88
CA SER A 109 8.82 -17.11 35.46
C SER A 109 7.35 -17.42 35.73
N ASP A 110 6.58 -16.45 36.24
CA ASP A 110 5.15 -16.63 36.50
C ASP A 110 4.40 -16.84 35.17
N PRO A 111 3.51 -17.83 35.06
CA PRO A 111 2.65 -17.98 33.88
C PRO A 111 1.59 -16.88 33.75
N ALA A 112 1.31 -16.12 34.80
CA ALA A 112 0.44 -14.95 34.75
C ALA A 112 1.19 -13.72 34.23
N VAL A 113 0.46 -12.81 33.59
CA VAL A 113 1.03 -11.52 33.15
C VAL A 113 1.23 -10.63 34.37
N GLU A 114 2.44 -10.12 34.52
CA GLU A 114 2.84 -9.26 35.63
C GLU A 114 3.41 -7.92 35.14
N VAL A 115 3.51 -6.97 36.07
CA VAL A 115 4.23 -5.71 35.84
C VAL A 115 5.69 -6.02 35.55
N GLY A 116 6.21 -5.46 34.45
CA GLY A 116 7.56 -5.71 33.93
C GLY A 116 7.60 -6.63 32.71
N ASP A 117 6.51 -7.33 32.39
CA ASP A 117 6.39 -8.15 31.18
C ASP A 117 6.38 -7.29 29.91
N LEU A 118 6.54 -7.94 28.76
CA LEU A 118 6.45 -7.33 27.44
C LEU A 118 5.13 -7.69 26.80
N VAL A 119 4.35 -6.68 26.41
CA VAL A 119 3.24 -6.87 25.49
C VAL A 119 3.70 -6.61 24.06
N THR A 120 3.43 -7.54 23.16
CA THR A 120 3.64 -7.40 21.72
C THR A 120 2.28 -7.31 21.03
N VAL A 121 2.07 -6.25 20.28
CA VAL A 121 0.89 -6.10 19.42
C VAL A 121 1.35 -6.17 17.98
N THR A 122 0.63 -6.95 17.17
CA THR A 122 0.84 -7.07 15.73
C THR A 122 -0.47 -6.79 15.03
N VAL A 123 -0.43 -5.94 14.02
CA VAL A 123 -1.57 -5.60 13.17
C VAL A 123 -1.16 -5.91 11.73
N ALA A 124 -1.96 -6.71 11.04
CA ALA A 124 -1.78 -7.02 9.64
C ALA A 124 -3.07 -6.76 8.86
N PHE A 125 -2.98 -6.07 7.74
CA PHE A 125 -4.12 -5.72 6.88
C PHE A 125 -3.63 -5.43 5.46
N ASP A 126 -4.53 -5.48 4.50
CA ASP A 126 -4.21 -5.19 3.10
C ASP A 126 -4.42 -3.70 2.81
N SER A 127 -3.43 -3.08 2.18
CA SER A 127 -3.52 -1.69 1.71
C SER A 127 -4.28 -1.59 0.39
N THR A 128 -4.71 -0.38 0.02
CA THR A 128 -5.49 -0.15 -1.21
C THR A 128 -4.73 -0.57 -2.47
N ASP A 129 -5.31 -1.50 -3.23
CA ASP A 129 -4.84 -1.88 -4.57
C ASP A 129 -5.63 -1.13 -5.65
N LEU A 130 -4.93 -0.58 -6.64
CA LEU A 130 -5.52 0.07 -7.82
C LEU A 130 -5.79 -0.92 -8.97
N GLY A 131 -5.58 -2.22 -8.74
CA GLY A 131 -5.75 -3.28 -9.75
C GLY A 131 -4.59 -3.35 -10.74
N LEU A 132 -3.42 -2.84 -10.36
CA LEU A 132 -2.21 -2.79 -11.20
C LEU A 132 -1.23 -3.92 -10.89
N SER A 133 -1.55 -4.80 -9.94
CA SER A 133 -0.73 -5.92 -9.48
C SER A 133 -0.29 -6.88 -10.59
N GLY A 134 -1.05 -6.99 -11.69
CA GLY A 134 -0.66 -7.78 -12.86
C GLY A 134 0.40 -7.14 -13.76
N LEU A 135 0.72 -5.86 -13.57
CA LEU A 135 1.59 -5.07 -14.44
C LEU A 135 2.75 -4.40 -13.69
N VAL A 136 2.53 -3.99 -12.44
CA VAL A 136 3.53 -3.45 -11.54
C VAL A 136 3.65 -4.39 -10.33
N PRO A 137 4.85 -4.87 -9.99
CA PRO A 137 5.02 -5.75 -8.83
C PRO A 137 4.63 -5.02 -7.55
N PHE A 138 3.69 -5.57 -6.79
CA PHE A 138 3.29 -5.00 -5.51
C PHE A 138 4.08 -5.66 -4.37
N ILE A 139 4.56 -4.87 -3.41
CA ILE A 139 5.30 -5.40 -2.25
C ILE A 139 4.34 -6.23 -1.42
N ASP A 140 4.70 -7.50 -1.17
CA ASP A 140 3.95 -8.46 -0.34
C ASP A 140 2.44 -8.50 -0.69
N ASP A 141 2.10 -8.43 -1.98
CA ASP A 141 0.72 -8.36 -2.48
C ASP A 141 -0.14 -7.23 -1.88
N GLY A 142 0.49 -6.21 -1.28
CA GLY A 142 -0.18 -5.09 -0.61
C GLY A 142 -0.42 -5.26 0.87
N ARG A 143 -0.02 -6.41 1.43
CA ARG A 143 -0.13 -6.72 2.86
C ARG A 143 0.81 -5.82 3.67
N VAL A 144 0.25 -5.09 4.62
CA VAL A 144 1.00 -4.30 5.62
C VAL A 144 0.96 -5.05 6.93
N THR A 145 2.13 -5.38 7.48
CA THR A 145 2.27 -5.99 8.81
C THR A 145 3.13 -5.10 9.69
N GLN A 146 2.58 -4.66 10.82
CA GLN A 146 3.26 -3.77 11.77
C GLN A 146 3.18 -4.33 13.19
N SER A 147 4.33 -4.36 13.87
CA SER A 147 4.42 -4.80 15.26
C SER A 147 5.05 -3.73 16.15
N ALA A 148 4.59 -3.66 17.40
CA ALA A 148 5.15 -2.79 18.42
C ALA A 148 5.09 -3.47 19.78
N GLN A 149 6.03 -3.10 20.65
CA GLN A 149 6.11 -3.64 22.00
C GLN A 149 6.08 -2.52 23.05
N ALA A 150 5.53 -2.84 24.22
CA ALA A 150 5.56 -1.98 25.39
C ALA A 150 5.79 -2.82 26.66
N ARG A 151 6.32 -2.18 27.70
CA ARG A 151 6.46 -2.80 29.03
C ARG A 151 5.15 -2.68 29.78
N VAL A 152 4.68 -3.76 30.38
CA VAL A 152 3.47 -3.78 31.19
C VAL A 152 3.75 -3.06 32.51
N ASP A 153 3.03 -1.97 32.75
CA ASP A 153 3.18 -1.16 33.97
C ASP A 153 1.96 -1.31 34.91
N TYR A 154 0.87 -1.91 34.42
CA TYR A 154 -0.38 -2.05 35.17
C TYR A 154 -1.10 -3.37 34.86
N VAL A 155 -1.65 -4.02 35.90
CA VAL A 155 -2.40 -5.29 35.78
C VAL A 155 -3.57 -5.31 36.78
N THR A 156 -4.81 -5.33 36.30
CA THR A 156 -6.00 -5.59 37.13
C THR A 156 -6.97 -6.58 36.47
N GLY A 157 -6.63 -7.87 36.49
CA GLY A 157 -7.42 -8.88 35.81
C GLY A 157 -6.94 -9.03 34.36
N VAL A 158 -6.06 -9.99 34.13
CA VAL A 158 -5.37 -10.16 32.85
C VAL A 158 -6.31 -10.79 31.83
N PRO A 159 -6.70 -10.11 30.73
CA PRO A 159 -7.20 -10.84 29.58
C PRO A 159 -6.01 -11.48 28.90
N GLY A 160 -6.14 -12.76 28.58
CA GLY A 160 -5.12 -13.51 27.85
C GLY A 160 -4.77 -12.89 26.50
N GLY A 161 -3.83 -13.55 25.81
CA GLY A 161 -3.47 -13.21 24.44
C GLY A 161 -4.69 -13.14 23.52
N CYS A 162 -4.61 -12.29 22.51
CA CYS A 162 -5.61 -12.12 21.47
C CYS A 162 -5.01 -12.61 20.16
N ALA A 163 -5.60 -13.63 19.54
CA ALA A 163 -5.09 -14.29 18.32
C ALA A 163 -6.17 -14.38 17.26
#